data_AF-A0A2E5XIP3-F1
#
_entry.id   AF-A0A2E5XIP3-F1
#
_cell.length_a   1.000
_cell.length_b   1.000
_cell.length_c   1.000
_cell.angle_alpha   90.00
_cell.angle_beta   90.00
_cell.angle_gamma   90.00
#
_symmetry.space_group_name_H-M   'P 1'
#
loop_
_entity.id
_entity.type
_entity.pdbx_description
1 polymer ?
#
loop_
_entity_poly.entity_id
_entity_poly.type
_entity_poly.pdbx_seq_one_letter_code
_entity_poly.pdbx_strand_id
1 'polypeptide(L)'
;MEKQTPEFTRRQLVALVLLVEGGMGVLAVVLGPLLGLPAGDWIRIEWLEVGLGLGGAAGLVGFLLFLWHFPVGPWGRLRRYAQNTLRPMFQSCRARDLLVVAILAGVGEELFFRGLVQGALARWWGDGAGLCVASILFGLAHCLTREYAILATLMGLLLGWLVLVTGNLAAAIIVHAVYDYAALLLLVRGGRR
;
A
#
# COMPACT_ATOMS: atom_id res chain seq x y z
N MET A 1 0.68 -25.80 -17.29
CA MET A 1 0.40 -24.70 -18.23
C MET A 1 0.92 -23.43 -17.62
N GLU A 2 2.02 -22.88 -18.14
CA GLU A 2 2.57 -21.61 -17.69
C GLU A 2 1.57 -20.52 -18.11
N LYS A 3 0.84 -19.95 -17.14
CA LYS A 3 -0.02 -18.80 -17.41
C LYS A 3 0.91 -17.65 -17.81
N GLN A 4 0.93 -17.31 -19.09
CA GLN A 4 1.55 -16.07 -19.56
C GLN A 4 0.96 -14.91 -18.77
N THR A 5 1.81 -14.25 -17.98
CA THR A 5 1.42 -13.02 -17.30
C THR A 5 1.19 -11.93 -18.36
N PRO A 6 0.07 -11.19 -18.30
CA PRO A 6 -0.22 -10.18 -19.29
C PRO A 6 0.83 -9.07 -19.24
N GLU A 7 1.47 -8.80 -20.38
CA GLU A 7 2.36 -7.65 -20.54
C GLU A 7 1.52 -6.41 -20.85
N PHE A 8 1.42 -5.50 -19.87
CA PHE A 8 0.75 -4.22 -20.06
C PHE A 8 1.70 -3.18 -20.67
N THR A 9 1.20 -2.40 -21.62
CA THR A 9 1.89 -1.15 -21.97
C THR A 9 1.85 -0.18 -20.79
N ARG A 10 2.82 0.74 -20.71
CA ARG A 10 2.86 1.76 -19.64
C ARG A 10 1.54 2.52 -19.48
N ARG A 11 0.91 2.87 -20.60
CA ARG A 11 -0.35 3.61 -20.61
C ARG A 11 -1.50 2.76 -20.05
N GLN A 12 -1.59 1.49 -20.45
CA GLN A 12 -2.60 0.58 -19.93
C GLN A 12 -2.42 0.36 -18.42
N LEU A 13 -1.19 0.18 -17.96
CA LEU A 13 -0.91 -0.02 -16.54
C LEU A 13 -1.30 1.22 -15.71
N VAL A 14 -0.84 2.40 -16.10
CA VAL A 14 -1.17 3.65 -15.38
C VAL A 14 -2.67 3.92 -15.42
N ALA A 15 -3.35 3.66 -16.55
CA ALA A 15 -4.80 3.81 -16.65
C ALA A 15 -5.56 2.81 -15.74
N LEU A 16 -5.10 1.57 -15.67
CA LEU A 16 -5.67 0.56 -14.78
C LEU A 16 -5.52 0.96 -13.32
N VAL A 17 -4.31 1.37 -12.91
CA VAL A 17 -4.03 1.84 -11.54
C VAL A 17 -4.88 3.08 -11.22
N LEU A 18 -4.95 4.05 -12.14
CA LEU A 18 -5.81 5.22 -11.94
C LEU A 18 -7.28 4.83 -11.71
N LEU A 19 -7.78 3.88 -12.50
CA LEU A 19 -9.18 3.44 -12.41
C LEU A 19 -9.45 2.68 -11.12
N VAL A 20 -8.56 1.77 -10.72
CA VAL A 20 -8.72 0.95 -9.52
C VAL A 20 -8.48 1.78 -8.26
N GLU A 21 -7.30 2.39 -8.14
CA GLU A 21 -6.92 3.15 -6.95
C GLU A 21 -7.72 4.44 -6.80
N GLY A 22 -7.90 5.17 -7.91
CA GLY A 22 -8.75 6.35 -7.94
C GLY A 22 -10.21 6.00 -7.66
N GLY A 23 -10.70 4.88 -8.19
CA GLY A 23 -12.04 4.37 -7.90
C GLY A 23 -12.25 4.07 -6.42
N MET A 24 -11.28 3.41 -5.77
CA MET A 24 -11.32 3.15 -4.33
C MET A 24 -11.30 4.43 -3.50
N GLY A 25 -10.44 5.39 -3.85
CA GLY A 25 -10.39 6.69 -3.18
C GLY A 25 -11.70 7.48 -3.31
N VAL A 26 -12.29 7.51 -4.52
CA VAL A 26 -13.59 8.14 -4.76
C VAL A 26 -14.69 7.44 -3.96
N LEU A 27 -14.74 6.11 -3.99
CA LEU A 27 -15.68 5.32 -3.23
C LEU A 27 -15.60 5.64 -1.74
N ALA A 28 -14.39 5.75 -1.20
CA ALA A 28 -14.14 6.10 0.19
C ALA A 28 -14.68 7.48 0.56
N VAL A 29 -14.38 8.49 -0.26
CA VAL A 29 -14.80 9.89 -0.02
C VAL A 29 -16.31 10.05 -0.15
N VAL A 30 -16.96 9.29 -1.03
CA VAL A 30 -18.42 9.33 -1.21
C VAL A 30 -19.15 8.56 -0.11
N LEU A 31 -18.70 7.35 0.23
CA LEU A 31 -19.37 6.52 1.24
C LEU A 31 -19.05 6.94 2.67
N GLY A 32 -17.87 7.53 2.92
CA GLY A 32 -17.44 7.95 4.26
C GLY A 32 -18.50 8.80 4.97
N PRO A 33 -18.95 9.91 4.37
CA PRO A 33 -19.99 10.77 4.97
C PRO A 33 -21.30 10.03 5.23
N LEU A 34 -21.70 9.10 4.36
CA LEU A 34 -22.91 8.28 4.55
C LEU A 34 -22.81 7.35 5.77
N LEU A 35 -21.59 7.02 6.21
CA LEU A 35 -21.31 6.24 7.42
C LEU A 35 -20.99 7.12 8.64
N GLY A 36 -21.12 8.45 8.52
CA GLY A 36 -20.80 9.40 9.58
C GLY A 36 -19.29 9.62 9.77
N LEU A 37 -18.51 9.46 8.70
CA LEU A 37 -17.07 9.72 8.67
C LEU A 37 -16.80 10.94 7.76
N PRO A 38 -16.43 12.11 8.31
CA PRO A 38 -16.24 13.32 7.52
C PRO A 38 -14.93 13.25 6.71
N ALA A 39 -15.03 12.83 5.44
CA ALA A 39 -13.86 12.64 4.58
C ALA A 39 -13.03 13.92 4.32
N GLY A 40 -13.65 15.10 4.47
CA GLY A 40 -12.98 16.40 4.29
C GLY A 40 -11.84 16.66 5.28
N ASP A 41 -11.88 16.02 6.45
CA ASP A 41 -10.90 16.22 7.52
C ASP A 41 -9.87 15.09 7.60
N TRP A 42 -9.95 14.08 6.72
CA TRP A 42 -9.08 12.90 6.80
C TRP A 42 -7.62 13.20 6.50
N ILE A 43 -7.32 14.23 5.69
CA ILE A 43 -5.97 14.58 5.28
C ILE A 43 -5.64 16.00 5.72
N ARG A 44 -4.69 16.13 6.63
CA ARG A 44 -4.09 17.41 7.01
C ARG A 44 -2.58 17.30 6.87
N ILE A 45 -1.93 18.27 6.23
CA ILE A 45 -0.48 18.24 6.08
C ILE A 45 0.14 19.06 7.20
N GLU A 46 0.61 18.37 8.24
CA GLU A 46 1.37 18.98 9.32
C GLU A 46 2.74 18.30 9.45
N TRP A 47 3.68 18.99 10.11
CA TRP A 47 5.06 18.55 10.20
C TRP A 47 5.23 17.24 10.98
N LEU A 48 4.33 16.99 11.95
CA LEU A 48 4.34 15.76 12.72
C LEU A 48 4.07 14.55 11.82
N GLU A 49 3.04 14.61 10.97
CA GLU A 49 2.66 13.54 10.07
C GLU A 49 3.68 13.34 8.96
N VAL A 50 4.29 14.42 8.47
CA VAL A 50 5.41 14.32 7.53
C VAL A 50 6.59 13.63 8.21
N GLY A 51 6.93 14.01 9.44
CA GLY A 51 8.04 13.40 10.21
C GLY A 51 7.80 11.93 10.52
N LEU A 52 6.63 11.58 11.07
CA LEU A 52 6.23 10.20 11.34
C LEU A 52 6.14 9.38 10.05
N GLY A 53 5.61 9.98 8.98
CA GLY A 53 5.48 9.37 7.67
C GLY A 53 6.83 9.00 7.07
N LEU A 54 7.77 9.95 7.05
CA LEU A 54 9.13 9.70 6.54
C LEU A 54 9.91 8.73 7.43
N GLY A 55 9.75 8.82 8.76
CA GLY A 55 10.38 7.90 9.70
C GLY A 55 9.89 6.46 9.53
N GLY A 56 8.57 6.27 9.45
CA GLY A 56 7.94 4.97 9.19
C GLY A 56 8.34 4.40 7.83
N ALA A 57 8.36 5.25 6.78
CA ALA A 57 8.82 4.87 5.45
C ALA A 57 10.27 4.40 5.47
N ALA A 58 11.17 5.14 6.13
CA ALA A 58 12.57 4.77 6.24
C ALA A 58 12.74 3.41 6.94
N GLY A 59 11.98 3.15 8.00
CA GLY A 59 11.95 1.86 8.69
C GLY A 59 11.52 0.71 7.78
N LEU A 60 10.39 0.86 7.07
CA LEU A 60 9.90 -0.17 6.15
C LEU A 60 10.81 -0.38 4.94
N VAL A 61 11.37 0.69 4.37
CA VAL A 61 12.33 0.60 3.27
C VAL A 61 13.63 -0.08 3.73
N GLY A 62 14.12 0.24 4.94
CA GLY A 62 15.26 -0.46 5.54
C GLY A 62 14.99 -1.96 5.68
N PHE A 63 13.81 -2.32 6.20
CA PHE A 63 13.39 -3.72 6.31
C PHE A 63 13.26 -4.42 4.95
N LEU A 64 12.68 -3.75 3.94
CA LEU A 64 12.60 -4.23 2.57
C LEU A 64 13.99 -4.51 1.98
N LEU A 65 14.93 -3.57 2.13
CA LEU A 65 16.30 -3.71 1.64
C LEU A 65 17.01 -4.89 2.32
N PHE A 66 16.79 -5.07 3.62
CA PHE A 66 17.28 -6.23 4.37
C PHE A 66 16.75 -7.54 3.77
N LEU A 67 15.42 -7.66 3.61
CA LEU A 67 14.82 -8.87 3.02
C LEU A 67 15.28 -9.11 1.57
N TRP A 68 15.52 -8.05 0.81
CA TRP A 68 16.00 -8.15 -0.56
C TRP A 68 17.44 -8.69 -0.64
N HIS A 69 18.31 -8.23 0.26
CA HIS A 69 19.72 -8.63 0.30
C HIS A 69 19.94 -10.02 0.92
N PHE A 70 19.07 -10.43 1.84
CA PHE A 70 19.13 -11.74 2.50
C PHE A 70 17.91 -12.63 2.14
N PRO A 71 17.78 -13.08 0.88
CA PRO A 71 16.60 -13.80 0.37
C PRO A 71 16.59 -15.29 0.79
N VAL A 72 16.66 -15.57 2.08
CA VAL A 72 16.67 -16.93 2.63
C VAL A 72 15.25 -17.43 2.93
N GLY A 73 15.01 -18.72 2.71
CA GLY A 73 13.75 -19.38 3.07
C GLY A 73 12.49 -18.73 2.44
N PRO A 74 11.49 -18.33 3.24
CA PRO A 74 10.25 -17.71 2.75
C PRO A 74 10.48 -16.42 1.94
N TRP A 75 11.45 -15.60 2.33
CA TRP A 75 11.74 -14.32 1.68
C TRP A 75 12.31 -14.52 0.27
N GLY A 76 13.12 -15.55 0.09
CA GLY A 76 13.61 -15.94 -1.24
C GLY A 76 12.50 -16.40 -2.17
N ARG A 77 11.49 -17.11 -1.65
CA ARG A 77 10.30 -17.50 -2.43
C ARG A 77 9.48 -16.28 -2.83
N LEU A 78 9.21 -15.39 -1.88
CA LEU A 78 8.47 -14.15 -2.14
C LEU A 78 9.19 -13.27 -3.18
N ARG A 79 10.51 -13.09 -3.05
CA ARG A 79 11.31 -12.34 -4.02
C ARG A 79 11.23 -12.96 -5.42
N ARG A 80 11.38 -14.28 -5.54
CA ARG A 80 11.25 -14.98 -6.85
C ARG A 80 9.84 -14.82 -7.43
N TYR A 81 8.81 -14.96 -6.61
CA TYR A 81 7.43 -14.76 -7.04
C TYR A 81 7.22 -13.33 -7.56
N ALA A 82 7.67 -12.32 -6.82
CA ALA A 82 7.59 -10.92 -7.26
C ALA A 82 8.35 -10.70 -8.57
N GLN A 83 9.56 -11.26 -8.71
CA GLN A 83 10.37 -11.15 -9.92
C GLN A 83 9.76 -11.85 -11.14
N ASN A 84 9.03 -12.95 -10.96
CA ASN A 84 8.44 -13.71 -12.06
C ASN A 84 7.04 -13.21 -12.43
N THR A 85 6.28 -12.72 -11.46
CA THR A 85 4.86 -12.35 -11.65
C THR A 85 4.66 -10.86 -11.77
N LEU A 86 5.24 -10.07 -10.87
CA LEU A 86 5.00 -8.62 -10.80
C LEU A 86 5.95 -7.84 -11.70
N ARG A 87 7.24 -8.21 -11.73
CA ARG A 87 8.24 -7.47 -12.53
C ARG A 87 7.84 -7.34 -14.01
N PRO A 88 7.31 -8.36 -14.71
CA PRO A 88 6.91 -8.19 -16.11
C PRO A 88 5.84 -7.12 -16.35
N MET A 89 4.97 -6.87 -15.36
CA MET A 89 3.94 -5.82 -15.43
C MET A 89 4.55 -4.42 -15.35
N PHE A 90 5.62 -4.25 -14.56
CA PHE A 90 6.24 -2.96 -14.27
C PHE A 90 7.57 -2.72 -15.00
N GLN A 91 8.18 -3.75 -15.63
CA GLN A 91 9.53 -3.66 -16.22
C GLN A 91 9.63 -2.60 -17.31
N SER A 92 8.52 -2.35 -18.00
CA SER A 92 8.42 -1.34 -19.03
C SER A 92 8.41 0.06 -18.44
N CYS A 93 8.00 0.28 -17.18
CA CYS A 93 7.78 1.62 -16.60
C CYS A 93 9.07 2.38 -16.29
N ARG A 94 9.00 3.72 -16.41
CA ARG A 94 10.06 4.63 -15.93
C ARG A 94 9.85 4.94 -14.45
N ALA A 95 10.87 5.45 -13.79
CA ALA A 95 10.80 5.85 -12.37
C ALA A 95 9.62 6.80 -12.09
N ARG A 96 9.37 7.79 -12.96
CA ARG A 96 8.21 8.68 -12.83
C ARG A 96 6.85 7.96 -12.91
N ASP A 97 6.75 6.91 -13.73
CA ASP A 97 5.50 6.16 -13.90
C ASP A 97 5.25 5.35 -12.61
N LEU A 98 6.30 4.75 -12.04
CA LEU A 98 6.25 4.05 -10.75
C LEU A 98 5.90 5.00 -9.59
N LEU A 99 6.41 6.23 -9.62
CA LEU A 99 6.07 7.26 -8.63
C LEU A 99 4.58 7.61 -8.68
N VAL A 100 4.02 7.79 -9.88
CA VAL A 100 2.59 8.04 -10.04
C VAL A 100 1.76 6.87 -9.52
N VAL A 101 2.15 5.63 -9.85
CA VAL A 101 1.47 4.42 -9.33
C VAL A 101 1.49 4.39 -7.81
N ALA A 102 2.66 4.60 -7.20
CA ALA A 102 2.81 4.52 -5.76
C ALA A 102 2.04 5.62 -5.01
N ILE A 103 1.96 6.83 -5.56
CA ILE A 103 1.14 7.91 -4.99
C ILE A 103 -0.35 7.57 -5.10
N LEU A 104 -0.78 7.06 -6.27
CA LEU A 104 -2.19 6.69 -6.47
C LEU A 104 -2.62 5.57 -5.53
N ALA A 105 -1.83 4.51 -5.41
CA ALA A 105 -2.08 3.41 -4.47
C ALA A 105 -2.07 3.92 -3.03
N GLY A 106 -1.00 4.62 -2.62
CA GLY A 106 -0.88 5.16 -1.27
C GLY A 106 -2.03 6.09 -0.86
N VAL A 107 -2.57 6.91 -1.77
CA VAL A 107 -3.74 7.75 -1.48
C VAL A 107 -5.04 6.95 -1.54
N GLY A 108 -5.27 6.21 -2.63
CA GLY A 108 -6.52 5.49 -2.88
C GLY A 108 -6.79 4.42 -1.83
N GLU A 109 -5.79 3.58 -1.55
CA GLU A 109 -5.91 2.50 -0.58
C GLU A 109 -6.02 3.02 0.85
N GLU A 110 -5.29 4.07 1.25
CA GLU A 110 -5.41 4.59 2.62
C GLU A 110 -6.74 5.32 2.85
N LEU A 111 -7.26 6.04 1.85
CA LEU A 111 -8.61 6.58 1.90
C LEU A 111 -9.63 5.45 2.11
N PHE A 112 -9.51 4.36 1.35
CA PHE A 112 -10.44 3.24 1.42
C PHE A 112 -10.29 2.42 2.70
N PHE A 113 -9.12 1.88 2.99
CA PHE A 113 -8.94 0.97 4.10
C PHE A 113 -8.90 1.68 5.46
N ARG A 114 -8.33 2.89 5.56
CA ARG A 114 -8.10 3.55 6.86
C ARG A 114 -9.14 4.63 7.11
N GLY A 115 -9.44 5.43 6.09
CA GLY A 115 -10.54 6.38 6.15
C GLY A 115 -11.89 5.68 6.28
N LEU A 116 -12.26 4.84 5.30
CA LEU A 116 -13.57 4.21 5.25
C LEU A 116 -13.67 2.92 6.08
N VAL A 117 -12.90 1.87 5.76
CA VAL A 117 -13.10 0.53 6.35
C VAL A 117 -12.74 0.51 7.84
N GLN A 118 -11.53 0.93 8.22
CA GLN A 118 -11.12 1.01 9.62
C GLN A 118 -12.01 1.96 10.41
N GLY A 119 -12.32 3.15 9.87
CA GLY A 119 -13.23 4.10 10.50
C GLY A 119 -14.62 3.53 10.75
N ALA A 120 -15.22 2.86 9.77
CA ALA A 120 -16.54 2.26 9.90
C ALA A 120 -16.55 1.12 10.94
N LEU A 121 -15.55 0.24 10.88
CA LEU A 121 -15.39 -0.86 11.83
C LEU A 121 -15.13 -0.35 13.25
N ALA A 122 -14.34 0.71 13.41
CA ALA A 122 -14.09 1.34 14.70
C ALA A 122 -15.38 1.91 15.32
N ARG A 123 -16.28 2.48 14.50
CA ARG A 123 -17.59 2.96 14.98
C ARG A 123 -18.49 1.84 15.50
N TRP A 124 -18.39 0.63 14.95
CA TRP A 124 -19.25 -0.50 15.34
C TRP A 124 -18.64 -1.36 16.44
N TRP A 125 -17.32 -1.57 16.41
CA TRP A 125 -16.63 -2.56 17.25
C TRP A 125 -15.47 -1.97 18.08
N GLY A 126 -15.22 -0.66 17.99
CA GLY A 126 -14.14 0.04 18.68
C GLY A 126 -12.81 0.03 17.92
N ASP A 127 -11.93 0.98 18.27
CA ASP A 127 -10.69 1.27 17.53
C ASP A 127 -9.77 0.05 17.35
N GLY A 128 -9.62 -0.76 18.41
CA GLY A 128 -8.77 -1.95 18.37
C GLY A 128 -9.28 -3.01 17.38
N ALA A 129 -10.60 -3.24 17.35
CA ALA A 129 -11.20 -4.16 16.39
C ALA A 129 -11.13 -3.58 14.97
N GLY A 130 -11.41 -2.28 14.81
CA GLY A 130 -11.30 -1.59 13.53
C GLY A 130 -9.90 -1.70 12.93
N LEU A 131 -8.86 -1.45 13.73
CA LEU A 131 -7.46 -1.60 13.34
C LEU A 131 -7.16 -3.04 12.89
N CYS A 132 -7.45 -4.02 13.74
CA CYS A 132 -7.09 -5.42 13.47
C CYS A 132 -7.82 -5.96 12.24
N VAL A 133 -9.14 -5.74 12.14
CA VAL A 133 -9.95 -6.28 11.05
C VAL A 133 -9.60 -5.59 9.74
N ALA A 134 -9.48 -4.25 9.70
CA ALA A 134 -9.09 -3.55 8.47
C ALA A 134 -7.69 -3.95 7.99
N SER A 135 -6.75 -4.19 8.91
CA SER A 135 -5.40 -4.64 8.57
C SER A 135 -5.39 -6.05 7.99
N ILE A 136 -6.21 -6.96 8.55
CA ILE A 136 -6.37 -8.32 8.00
C ILE A 136 -6.99 -8.26 6.61
N LEU A 137 -8.04 -7.46 6.42
CA LEU A 137 -8.67 -7.28 5.10
C LEU A 137 -7.69 -6.71 4.07
N PHE A 138 -6.85 -5.77 4.47
CA PHE A 138 -5.77 -5.25 3.63
C PHE A 138 -4.78 -6.34 3.24
N GLY A 139 -4.34 -7.17 4.19
CA GLY A 139 -3.47 -8.31 3.89
C GLY A 139 -4.10 -9.34 2.97
N LEU A 140 -5.41 -9.60 3.12
CA LEU A 140 -6.16 -10.50 2.25
C LEU A 140 -6.32 -9.96 0.83
N ALA A 141 -6.50 -8.64 0.67
CA ALA A 141 -6.48 -7.99 -0.64
C ALA A 141 -5.12 -8.16 -1.36
N HIS A 142 -4.05 -8.34 -0.59
CA HIS A 142 -2.68 -8.56 -1.06
C HIS A 142 -2.25 -10.04 -1.03
N CYS A 143 -3.20 -10.97 -1.14
CA CYS A 143 -2.90 -12.41 -1.02
C CYS A 143 -2.31 -13.04 -2.30
N LEU A 144 -1.17 -12.52 -2.77
CA LEU A 144 -0.37 -13.14 -3.84
C LEU A 144 0.37 -14.38 -3.35
N THR A 145 0.94 -14.30 -2.14
CA THR A 145 1.47 -15.43 -1.38
C THR A 145 1.07 -15.28 0.09
N ARG A 146 1.14 -16.36 0.85
CA ARG A 146 0.87 -16.33 2.29
C ARG A 146 1.79 -15.35 3.03
N GLU A 147 3.08 -15.34 2.67
CA GLU A 147 4.07 -14.44 3.26
C GLU A 147 3.73 -12.98 2.95
N TYR A 148 3.31 -12.67 1.72
CA TYR A 148 2.95 -11.31 1.35
C TYR A 148 1.69 -10.84 2.07
N ALA A 149 0.66 -11.69 2.20
CA ALA A 149 -0.54 -11.36 2.96
C ALA A 149 -0.23 -11.04 4.43
N ILE A 150 0.69 -11.80 5.05
CA ILE A 150 1.13 -11.54 6.43
C ILE A 150 1.88 -10.21 6.51
N LEU A 151 2.84 -9.96 5.62
CA LEU A 151 3.59 -8.69 5.60
C LEU A 151 2.67 -7.48 5.35
N ALA A 152 1.72 -7.60 4.42
CA ALA A 152 0.73 -6.57 4.15
C ALA A 152 -0.20 -6.36 5.35
N THR A 153 -0.59 -7.42 6.08
CA THR A 153 -1.35 -7.27 7.34
C THR A 153 -0.55 -6.49 8.37
N LEU A 154 0.73 -6.80 8.56
CA LEU A 154 1.61 -6.11 9.51
C LEU A 154 1.83 -4.64 9.12
N MET A 155 2.00 -4.37 7.83
CA MET A 155 2.05 -3.01 7.31
C MET A 155 0.72 -2.28 7.54
N GLY A 156 -0.42 -2.94 7.29
CA GLY A 156 -1.75 -2.42 7.60
C GLY A 156 -1.91 -2.04 9.07
N LEU A 157 -1.40 -2.86 10.00
CA LEU A 157 -1.41 -2.55 11.43
C LEU A 157 -0.59 -1.29 11.74
N LEU A 158 0.59 -1.14 11.15
CA LEU A 158 1.42 0.06 11.31
C LEU A 158 0.69 1.31 10.78
N LEU A 159 0.16 1.23 9.57
CA LEU A 159 -0.53 2.34 8.90
C LEU A 159 -1.79 2.74 9.66
N GLY A 160 -2.61 1.77 10.03
CA GLY A 160 -3.82 2.01 10.82
C GLY A 160 -3.51 2.56 12.22
N TRP A 161 -2.42 2.11 12.85
CA TRP A 161 -1.98 2.65 14.14
C TRP A 161 -1.52 4.11 14.02
N LEU A 162 -0.79 4.47 12.95
CA LEU A 162 -0.43 5.87 12.67
C LEU A 162 -1.68 6.74 12.57
N VAL A 163 -2.75 6.25 11.92
CA VAL A 163 -4.02 6.97 11.83
C VAL A 163 -4.70 7.12 13.18
N LEU A 164 -4.66 6.10 14.05
CA LEU A 164 -5.23 6.21 15.41
C LEU A 164 -4.49 7.23 16.28
N VAL A 165 -3.16 7.29 16.17
CA VAL A 165 -2.36 8.20 16.99
C VAL A 165 -2.41 9.65 16.48
N THR A 166 -2.50 9.84 15.17
CA THR A 166 -2.49 11.18 14.55
C THR A 166 -3.90 11.73 14.27
N GLY A 167 -4.91 10.86 14.19
CA GLY A 167 -6.24 11.23 13.68
C GLY A 167 -6.20 11.74 12.23
N ASN A 168 -5.22 11.28 11.45
CA ASN A 168 -4.88 11.83 10.14
C ASN A 168 -4.30 10.75 9.21
N LEU A 169 -4.70 10.76 7.93
CA LEU A 169 -4.20 9.81 6.94
C LEU A 169 -2.83 10.19 6.36
N ALA A 170 -2.39 11.45 6.50
CA ALA A 170 -1.18 11.94 5.82
C ALA A 170 0.07 11.11 6.13
N ALA A 171 0.29 10.74 7.40
CA ALA A 171 1.43 9.91 7.78
C ALA A 171 1.37 8.53 7.11
N ALA A 172 0.20 7.88 7.13
CA ALA A 172 0.00 6.57 6.51
C ALA A 172 0.19 6.62 4.98
N ILE A 173 -0.37 7.63 4.31
CA ILE A 173 -0.21 7.85 2.87
C ILE A 173 1.27 8.00 2.51
N ILE A 174 2.04 8.77 3.28
CA ILE A 174 3.48 8.97 3.03
C ILE A 174 4.23 7.65 3.20
N VAL A 175 3.99 6.90 4.28
CA VAL A 175 4.63 5.60 4.50
C VAL A 175 4.35 4.66 3.34
N HIS A 176 3.08 4.54 2.95
CA HIS A 176 2.62 3.62 1.92
C HIS A 176 3.21 3.99 0.55
N ALA A 177 3.04 5.23 0.10
CA ALA A 177 3.52 5.68 -1.20
C ALA A 177 5.05 5.60 -1.33
N VAL A 178 5.80 5.94 -0.27
CA VAL A 178 7.26 5.84 -0.30
C VAL A 178 7.72 4.39 -0.31
N TYR A 179 7.10 3.53 0.50
CA TYR A 179 7.39 2.10 0.52
C TYR A 179 7.15 1.46 -0.85
N ASP A 180 5.99 1.70 -1.46
CA ASP A 180 5.63 1.16 -2.76
C ASP A 180 6.55 1.65 -3.86
N TYR A 181 6.88 2.93 -3.86
CA TYR A 181 7.82 3.48 -4.83
C TYR A 181 9.19 2.80 -4.71
N ALA A 182 9.70 2.62 -3.49
CA ALA A 182 10.97 1.94 -3.25
C ALA A 182 10.90 0.46 -3.66
N ALA A 183 9.83 -0.25 -3.31
CA ALA A 183 9.59 -1.65 -3.64
C ALA A 183 9.52 -1.88 -5.15
N LEU A 184 8.72 -1.08 -5.88
CA LEU A 184 8.61 -1.16 -7.34
C LEU A 184 9.93 -0.80 -8.03
N LEU A 185 10.64 0.23 -7.55
CA LEU A 185 11.93 0.62 -8.10
C LEU A 185 12.97 -0.48 -7.93
N LEU A 186 13.03 -1.08 -6.74
CA LEU A 186 13.91 -2.20 -6.41
C LEU A 186 13.56 -3.44 -7.24
N LEU A 187 12.28 -3.74 -7.42
CA LEU A 187 11.81 -4.85 -8.24
C LEU A 187 12.25 -4.73 -9.71
N VAL A 188 12.05 -3.54 -10.31
CA VAL A 188 12.37 -3.31 -11.72
C VAL A 188 13.89 -3.23 -11.96
N ARG A 189 14.64 -2.57 -11.07
CA ARG A 189 16.10 -2.36 -11.23
C ARG A 189 16.94 -3.50 -10.67
N GLY A 190 16.54 -4.11 -9.57
CA GLY A 190 17.29 -5.16 -8.87
C GLY A 190 17.22 -6.54 -9.53
N GLY A 191 16.28 -6.77 -10.46
CA GLY A 191 16.17 -8.00 -11.24
C GLY A 191 17.04 -8.05 -12.51
N ARG A 192 17.98 -7.10 -12.71
CA ARG A 192 18.88 -7.04 -13.88
C ARG A 192 20.25 -7.69 -13.64
N ARG A 193 20.41 -8.49 -12.59
CA ARG A 193 21.65 -9.22 -12.29
C ARG A 193 21.41 -10.71 -12.40
#